data_AF-A0A1J4KWR5-F1
#
_entry.id   AF-A0A1J4KWR5-F1
#
_cell.length_a   1.000
_cell.length_b   1.000
_cell.length_c   1.000
_cell.angle_alpha   90.00
_cell.angle_beta   90.00
_cell.angle_gamma   90.00
#
_symmetry.space_group_name_H-M   'P 1'
#
loop_
_entity.id
_entity.type
_entity.pdbx_description
1 polymer ?
#
loop_
_entity_poly.entity_id
_entity_poly.type
_entity_poly.pdbx_seq_one_letter_code
_entity_poly.pdbx_strand_id
1 'polypeptide(L)'
;MPGREEIERENFIILVFSGLGTALGIMSFLGYTSDAFGTINFWFFIISCLFMVYCLYIDTKPTNNYHAPQSPMYNPHFHNIITFASFALTGMTSILYIFDTVILHLDILGHFIENKELGKTINSITGGKQMQNILMWVEIFILPELFLRLICSRSFGYLFVFLIYVVFISMFSFSISSLHRSSWIKIYNFFRKELNKAQGNYRQFLLIAIQISDKLSEISQQIYPISKFR
;
A
#
# COMPACT_ATOMS: atom_id res chain seq x y z
N MET A 1 37.53 -3.04 -4.03
CA MET A 1 36.67 -4.21 -3.76
C MET A 1 35.52 -4.16 -4.76
N PRO A 2 35.40 -5.14 -5.67
CA PRO A 2 34.42 -5.10 -6.78
C PRO A 2 32.95 -4.95 -6.32
N GLY A 3 32.60 -5.31 -5.08
CA GLY A 3 31.25 -5.11 -4.55
C GLY A 3 30.89 -3.68 -4.14
N ARG A 4 31.86 -2.76 -3.93
CA ARG A 4 31.57 -1.40 -3.46
C ARG A 4 31.01 -0.50 -4.56
N GLU A 5 31.60 -0.55 -5.75
CA GLU A 5 31.13 0.22 -6.91
C GLU A 5 29.74 -0.27 -7.39
N GLU A 6 29.46 -1.56 -7.24
CA GLU A 6 28.14 -2.13 -7.54
C GLU A 6 27.08 -1.59 -6.57
N ILE A 7 27.35 -1.61 -5.26
CA ILE A 7 26.44 -1.06 -4.22
C ILE A 7 26.23 0.45 -4.43
N GLU A 8 27.27 1.20 -4.76
CA GLU A 8 27.16 2.65 -5.04
C GLU A 8 26.27 2.93 -6.26
N ARG A 9 26.37 2.11 -7.32
CA ARG A 9 25.48 2.18 -8.49
C ARG A 9 24.04 1.81 -8.13
N GLU A 10 23.84 0.77 -7.33
CA GLU A 10 22.51 0.34 -6.88
C GLU A 10 21.83 1.43 -6.06
N ASN A 11 22.55 2.02 -5.10
CA ASN A 11 22.07 3.14 -4.28
C ASN A 11 21.71 4.36 -5.14
N PHE A 12 22.51 4.67 -6.16
CA PHE A 12 22.20 5.77 -7.08
C PHE A 12 20.91 5.53 -7.86
N ILE A 13 20.70 4.31 -8.37
CA ILE A 13 19.47 3.95 -9.09
C ILE A 13 18.25 4.06 -8.15
N ILE A 14 18.36 3.55 -6.93
CA ILE A 14 17.32 3.68 -5.89
C ILE A 14 16.98 5.15 -5.64
N LEU A 15 18.00 6.01 -5.46
CA LEU A 15 17.83 7.44 -5.21
C LEU A 15 17.07 8.13 -6.36
N VAL A 16 17.42 7.81 -7.62
CA VAL A 16 16.75 8.37 -8.81
C VAL A 16 15.28 7.95 -8.85
N PHE A 17 15.00 6.66 -8.68
CA PHE A 17 13.63 6.15 -8.71
C PHE A 17 12.78 6.75 -7.58
N SER A 18 13.30 6.82 -6.35
CA SER A 18 12.57 7.41 -5.23
C SER A 18 12.37 8.92 -5.40
N GLY A 19 13.36 9.63 -5.94
CA GLY A 19 13.24 11.06 -6.25
C GLY A 19 12.15 11.35 -7.27
N LEU A 20 12.16 10.60 -8.38
CA LEU A 20 11.12 10.70 -9.42
C LEU A 20 9.75 10.26 -8.89
N GLY A 21 9.70 9.19 -8.12
CA GLY A 21 8.48 8.67 -7.50
C GLY A 21 7.84 9.71 -6.58
N THR A 22 8.61 10.29 -5.67
CA THR A 22 8.13 11.38 -4.80
C THR A 22 7.62 12.58 -5.62
N ALA A 23 8.39 13.04 -6.60
CA ALA A 23 8.00 14.20 -7.40
C ALA A 23 6.68 13.96 -8.17
N LEU A 24 6.58 12.83 -8.86
CA LEU A 24 5.37 12.47 -9.62
C LEU A 24 4.17 12.21 -8.72
N GLY A 25 4.38 11.64 -7.53
CA GLY A 25 3.30 11.42 -6.58
C GLY A 25 2.76 12.73 -6.00
N ILE A 26 3.64 13.68 -5.65
CA ILE A 26 3.23 15.05 -5.26
C ILE A 26 2.49 15.74 -6.40
N MET A 27 2.98 15.63 -7.63
CA MET A 27 2.28 16.16 -8.81
C MET A 27 0.92 15.49 -9.02
N SER A 28 0.79 14.19 -8.75
CA SER A 28 -0.47 13.46 -8.82
C SER A 28 -1.47 13.97 -7.78
N PHE A 29 -1.01 14.34 -6.59
CA PHE A 29 -1.83 15.00 -5.56
C PHE A 29 -2.30 16.38 -5.99
N LEU A 30 -1.37 17.22 -6.43
CA LEU A 30 -1.68 18.61 -6.81
C LEU A 30 -2.53 18.67 -8.08
N GLY A 31 -2.30 17.75 -9.00
CA GLY A 31 -3.02 17.62 -10.25
C GLY A 31 -4.26 16.74 -10.18
N TYR A 32 -4.69 16.29 -9.00
CA TYR A 32 -5.74 15.27 -8.83
C TYR A 32 -7.09 15.63 -9.51
N THR A 33 -7.38 16.93 -9.67
CA THR A 33 -8.57 17.45 -10.35
C THR A 33 -8.32 17.94 -11.77
N SER A 34 -7.09 17.82 -12.27
CA SER A 34 -6.70 18.29 -13.60
C SER A 34 -6.76 17.18 -14.65
N ASP A 35 -6.90 17.57 -15.92
CA ASP A 35 -6.83 16.63 -17.06
C ASP A 35 -5.45 15.94 -17.17
N ALA A 36 -4.41 16.55 -16.60
CA ALA A 36 -3.07 15.98 -16.54
C ALA A 36 -2.94 14.84 -15.51
N PHE A 37 -3.92 14.66 -14.62
CA PHE A 37 -3.89 13.64 -13.56
C PHE A 37 -3.63 12.25 -14.13
N GLY A 38 -4.36 11.84 -15.16
CA GLY A 38 -4.25 10.49 -15.74
C GLY A 38 -2.83 10.18 -16.20
N THR A 39 -2.21 11.12 -16.91
CA THR A 39 -0.84 10.98 -17.43
C THR A 39 0.20 10.99 -16.31
N ILE A 40 0.11 11.93 -15.37
CA ILE A 40 1.07 12.03 -14.26
C ILE A 40 0.98 10.78 -13.38
N ASN A 41 -0.23 10.33 -13.07
CA ASN A 41 -0.47 9.18 -12.23
C ASN A 41 -0.02 7.87 -12.91
N PHE A 42 -0.19 7.77 -14.23
CA PHE A 42 0.36 6.66 -15.02
C PHE A 42 1.88 6.55 -14.88
N TRP A 43 2.60 7.67 -15.06
CA TRP A 43 4.06 7.68 -14.88
C TRP A 43 4.47 7.43 -13.44
N PHE A 44 3.73 7.96 -12.47
CA PHE A 44 3.97 7.68 -11.05
C PHE A 44 3.93 6.18 -10.75
N PHE A 45 2.92 5.47 -11.25
CA PHE A 45 2.84 4.02 -11.05
C PHE A 45 3.90 3.24 -11.81
N ILE A 46 4.26 3.65 -13.03
CA ILE A 46 5.37 3.02 -13.77
C ILE A 46 6.67 3.12 -12.96
N ILE A 47 7.01 4.33 -12.49
CA ILE A 47 8.23 4.57 -11.72
C ILE A 47 8.21 3.76 -10.43
N SER A 48 7.07 3.74 -9.73
CA SER A 48 6.89 2.95 -8.51
C SER A 48 7.00 1.43 -8.78
N CYS A 49 6.44 0.94 -9.89
CA CYS A 49 6.53 -0.47 -10.26
C CYS A 49 7.96 -0.88 -10.63
N LEU A 50 8.65 -0.08 -11.46
CA LEU A 50 10.04 -0.33 -11.85
C LEU A 50 10.96 -0.31 -10.64
N PHE A 51 10.76 0.64 -9.74
CA PHE A 51 11.46 0.70 -8.46
C PHE A 51 11.28 -0.60 -7.66
N MET A 52 10.05 -1.09 -7.52
CA MET A 52 9.79 -2.31 -6.75
C MET A 52 10.37 -3.57 -7.41
N VAL A 53 10.33 -3.67 -8.74
CA VAL A 53 10.98 -4.75 -9.47
C VAL A 53 12.50 -4.71 -9.27
N TYR A 54 13.08 -3.51 -9.24
CA TYR A 54 14.51 -3.32 -9.00
C TYR A 54 14.93 -3.71 -7.58
N CYS A 55 14.16 -3.33 -6.56
CA CYS A 55 14.38 -3.78 -5.18
C CYS A 55 14.29 -5.30 -5.06
N LEU A 56 13.26 -5.92 -5.66
CA LEU A 56 13.13 -7.38 -5.67
C LEU A 56 14.32 -8.07 -6.37
N TYR A 57 14.82 -7.48 -7.45
CA TYR A 57 16.02 -7.97 -8.12
C TYR A 57 17.25 -7.94 -7.21
N ILE A 58 17.48 -6.83 -6.48
CA ILE A 58 18.58 -6.73 -5.51
C ILE A 58 18.45 -7.82 -4.44
N ASP A 59 17.26 -7.98 -3.85
CA ASP A 59 17.02 -8.95 -2.76
C ASP A 59 17.13 -10.41 -3.19
N THR A 60 17.00 -10.70 -4.49
CA THR A 60 17.09 -12.07 -5.05
C THR A 60 18.50 -12.41 -5.57
N LYS A 61 19.46 -11.48 -5.49
CA LYS A 61 20.85 -11.76 -5.89
C LYS A 61 21.50 -12.79 -4.95
N PRO A 62 22.07 -13.89 -5.47
CA PRO A 62 22.62 -14.97 -4.66
C PRO A 62 23.93 -14.63 -3.93
N THR A 63 24.54 -13.47 -4.21
CA THR A 63 25.94 -13.16 -3.82
C THR A 63 26.09 -11.94 -2.90
N ASN A 64 25.01 -11.25 -2.51
CA ASN A 64 25.12 -10.02 -1.74
C ASN A 64 24.48 -10.16 -0.35
N ASN A 65 25.24 -9.82 0.70
CA ASN A 65 24.73 -9.54 2.05
C ASN A 65 24.04 -8.16 2.13
N TYR A 66 23.82 -7.52 0.99
CA TYR A 66 23.17 -6.22 0.85
C TYR A 66 21.71 -6.45 0.47
N HIS A 67 20.81 -5.99 1.33
CA HIS A 67 19.38 -5.99 1.08
C HIS A 67 18.95 -4.62 0.56
N ALA A 68 17.99 -4.62 -0.37
CA ALA A 68 17.35 -3.39 -0.76
C ALA A 68 16.72 -2.70 0.47
N PRO A 69 16.56 -1.36 0.46
CA PRO A 69 15.81 -0.66 1.48
C PRO A 69 14.42 -1.30 1.59
N GLN A 70 14.14 -1.90 2.74
CA GLN A 70 12.84 -2.49 2.97
C GLN A 70 11.83 -1.37 3.13
N SER A 71 10.75 -1.44 2.34
CA SER A 71 9.58 -0.59 2.54
C SER A 71 9.21 -0.55 4.03
N PRO A 72 8.79 0.59 4.59
CA PRO A 72 8.18 0.65 5.91
C PRO A 72 6.96 -0.28 5.96
N MET A 73 7.19 -1.52 6.38
CA MET A 73 6.33 -2.62 6.77
C MET A 73 5.07 -2.99 5.95
N TYR A 74 4.57 -2.24 4.97
CA TYR A 74 3.16 -2.40 4.55
C TYR A 74 2.84 -2.33 3.05
N ASN A 75 3.81 -2.07 2.17
CA ASN A 75 3.60 -2.12 0.72
C ASN A 75 4.56 -3.13 0.07
N PRO A 76 4.28 -4.45 0.16
CA PRO A 76 5.15 -5.45 -0.46
C PRO A 76 5.24 -5.20 -1.96
N HIS A 77 6.35 -5.57 -2.61
CA HIS A 77 6.57 -5.34 -4.04
C HIS A 77 5.37 -5.77 -4.92
N PHE A 78 4.68 -6.85 -4.53
CA PHE A 78 3.47 -7.34 -5.19
C PHE A 78 2.24 -6.42 -5.06
N HIS A 79 2.10 -5.68 -3.96
CA HIS A 79 0.99 -4.74 -3.76
C HIS A 79 1.06 -3.59 -4.79
N ASN A 80 2.23 -2.95 -4.94
CA ASN A 80 2.46 -1.94 -5.99
C ASN A 80 2.24 -2.47 -7.41
N ILE A 81 2.69 -3.69 -7.71
CA ILE A 81 2.49 -4.30 -9.03
C ILE A 81 1.00 -4.52 -9.32
N ILE A 82 0.26 -5.05 -8.34
CA ILE A 82 -1.18 -5.32 -8.46
C ILE A 82 -1.96 -4.01 -8.61
N THR A 83 -1.60 -2.97 -7.86
CA THR A 83 -2.24 -1.65 -7.96
C THR A 83 -1.93 -0.97 -9.29
N PHE A 84 -0.69 -1.06 -9.78
CA PHE A 84 -0.34 -0.58 -11.13
C PHE A 84 -1.14 -1.31 -12.21
N ALA A 85 -1.19 -2.64 -12.18
CA ALA A 85 -1.95 -3.43 -13.15
C ALA A 85 -3.43 -3.04 -13.13
N SER A 86 -4.00 -2.83 -11.93
CA SER A 86 -5.37 -2.36 -11.76
C SER A 86 -5.58 -0.96 -12.36
N PHE A 87 -4.66 -0.03 -12.12
CA PHE A 87 -4.70 1.30 -12.73
C PHE A 87 -4.56 1.26 -14.26
N ALA A 88 -3.62 0.48 -14.80
CA ALA A 88 -3.40 0.36 -16.23
C ALA A 88 -4.64 -0.21 -16.97
N LEU A 89 -5.37 -1.12 -16.32
CA LEU A 89 -6.58 -1.72 -16.88
C LEU A 89 -7.82 -0.81 -16.75
N THR A 90 -7.90 0.00 -15.70
CA THR A 90 -9.14 0.70 -15.35
C THR A 90 -9.06 2.23 -15.46
N GLY A 91 -7.85 2.79 -15.50
CA GLY A 91 -7.60 4.22 -15.34
C GLY A 91 -7.90 4.76 -13.94
N MET A 92 -8.20 3.88 -12.97
CA MET A 92 -8.69 4.27 -11.65
C MET A 92 -7.74 3.78 -10.55
N THR A 93 -7.56 4.62 -9.53
CA THR A 93 -6.83 4.26 -8.30
C THR A 93 -7.41 5.01 -7.10
N SER A 94 -7.00 4.59 -5.91
CA SER A 94 -7.28 5.29 -4.66
C SER A 94 -6.29 6.44 -4.46
N ILE A 95 -6.78 7.60 -4.01
CA ILE A 95 -5.91 8.73 -3.66
C ILE A 95 -5.10 8.44 -2.39
N LEU A 96 -5.68 7.70 -1.46
CA LEU A 96 -5.00 7.22 -0.26
C LEU A 96 -3.84 6.28 -0.61
N TYR A 97 -3.96 5.51 -1.69
CA TYR A 97 -2.85 4.69 -2.18
C TYR A 97 -1.67 5.52 -2.72
N ILE A 98 -1.96 6.60 -3.44
CA ILE A 98 -0.94 7.55 -3.89
C ILE A 98 -0.22 8.15 -2.66
N PHE A 99 -0.95 8.40 -1.57
CA PHE A 99 -0.39 8.96 -0.33
C PHE A 99 0.62 7.98 0.28
N ASP A 100 0.21 6.73 0.50
CA ASP A 100 1.07 5.67 1.03
C ASP A 100 2.36 5.53 0.20
N THR A 101 2.21 5.48 -1.12
CA THR A 101 3.33 5.30 -2.04
C THR A 101 4.29 6.50 -2.06
N VAL A 102 3.80 7.73 -1.85
CA VAL A 102 4.68 8.92 -1.70
C VAL A 102 5.49 8.86 -0.41
N ILE A 103 4.85 8.49 0.71
CA ILE A 103 5.55 8.35 2.00
C ILE A 103 6.63 7.27 1.92
N LEU A 104 6.34 6.18 1.21
CA LEU A 104 7.31 5.14 0.89
C LEU A 104 8.55 5.68 0.17
N HIS A 105 8.36 6.39 -0.94
CA HIS A 105 9.49 6.98 -1.68
C HIS A 105 10.26 8.01 -0.84
N LEU A 106 9.56 8.81 -0.02
CA LEU A 106 10.19 9.76 0.90
C LEU A 106 11.03 9.07 1.97
N ASP A 107 10.53 7.98 2.56
CA ASP A 107 11.27 7.20 3.57
C ASP A 107 12.59 6.69 2.99
N ILE A 108 12.54 6.14 1.77
CA ILE A 108 13.72 5.65 1.06
C ILE A 108 14.69 6.81 0.79
N LEU A 109 14.22 7.95 0.29
CA LEU A 109 15.07 9.13 0.09
C LEU A 109 15.78 9.56 1.37
N GLY A 110 15.09 9.55 2.51
CA GLY A 110 15.67 9.91 3.80
C GLY A 110 16.87 9.05 4.21
N HIS A 111 16.97 7.82 3.72
CA HIS A 111 18.11 6.93 3.98
C HIS A 111 19.33 7.25 3.12
N PHE A 112 19.15 7.87 1.94
CA PHE A 112 20.22 8.14 0.97
C PHE A 112 20.62 9.61 0.86
N ILE A 113 19.90 10.53 1.49
CA ILE A 113 20.26 11.95 1.52
C ILE A 113 21.54 12.16 2.33
N GLU A 114 22.58 12.70 1.68
CA GLU A 114 23.88 12.99 2.31
C GLU A 114 23.80 14.01 3.44
N ASN A 115 22.84 14.94 3.37
CA ASN A 115 22.59 15.90 4.44
C ASN A 115 22.00 15.16 5.66
N LYS A 116 22.85 14.93 6.67
CA LYS A 116 22.51 14.19 7.88
C LYS A 116 21.35 14.78 8.68
N GLU A 117 21.11 16.09 8.62
CA GLU A 117 19.97 16.70 9.32
C GLU A 117 18.67 16.47 8.55
N LEU A 118 18.67 16.76 7.25
CA LEU A 118 17.50 16.54 6.39
C LEU A 118 17.08 15.06 6.34
N GLY A 119 18.05 14.15 6.17
CA GLY A 119 17.80 12.71 6.18
C GLY A 119 17.24 12.23 7.53
N LYS A 120 17.77 12.73 8.65
CA LYS A 120 17.22 12.43 9.99
C LYS A 120 15.80 12.94 10.15
N THR A 121 15.51 14.16 9.69
CA THR A 121 14.16 14.73 9.76
C THR A 121 13.18 13.90 8.95
N ILE A 122 13.52 13.56 7.70
CA ILE A 122 12.67 12.72 6.85
C ILE A 122 12.45 11.37 7.51
N ASN A 123 13.50 10.65 7.89
CA ASN A 123 13.39 9.33 8.54
C ASN A 123 12.60 9.38 9.86
N SER A 124 12.72 10.46 10.64
CA SER A 124 11.92 10.63 11.86
C SER A 124 10.44 10.82 11.57
N ILE A 125 10.10 11.47 10.45
CA ILE A 125 8.72 11.71 10.03
C ILE A 125 8.13 10.45 9.39
N THR A 126 8.86 9.80 8.48
CA THR A 126 8.37 8.67 7.68
C THR A 126 8.45 7.33 8.43
N GLY A 127 9.54 7.10 9.16
CA GLY A 127 9.79 5.87 9.92
C GLY A 127 9.25 5.88 11.36
N GLY A 128 8.71 7.00 11.83
CA GLY A 128 8.18 7.13 13.19
C GLY A 128 6.96 6.25 13.45
N LYS A 129 6.80 5.78 14.70
CA LYS A 129 5.63 4.98 15.14
C LYS A 129 4.28 5.63 14.82
N GLN A 130 4.22 6.97 14.88
CA GLN A 130 3.00 7.71 14.53
C GLN A 130 2.69 7.59 13.04
N MET A 131 3.68 7.76 12.17
CA MET A 131 3.49 7.62 10.72
C MET A 131 3.11 6.18 10.34
N GLN A 132 3.75 5.18 10.94
CA GLN A 132 3.36 3.78 10.73
C GLN A 132 1.88 3.53 11.08
N ASN A 133 1.38 4.15 12.17
CA ASN A 133 -0.05 4.08 12.49
C ASN A 133 -0.92 4.82 11.47
N ILE A 134 -0.49 5.98 10.98
CA ILE A 134 -1.20 6.73 9.93
C ILE A 134 -1.29 5.89 8.66
N LEU A 135 -0.18 5.32 8.18
CA LEU A 135 -0.13 4.47 6.99
C LEU A 135 -1.02 3.23 7.14
N MET A 136 -1.02 2.60 8.31
CA MET A 136 -1.97 1.51 8.59
C MET A 136 -3.43 1.94 8.48
N TRP A 137 -3.78 3.13 8.97
CA TRP A 137 -5.15 3.64 8.83
C TRP A 137 -5.46 4.02 7.37
N VAL A 138 -4.51 4.62 6.66
CA VAL A 138 -4.62 4.90 5.22
C VAL A 138 -4.97 3.61 4.46
N GLU A 139 -4.22 2.54 4.70
CA GLU A 139 -4.49 1.20 4.14
C GLU A 139 -5.90 0.69 4.42
N ILE A 140 -6.37 0.82 5.67
CA ILE A 140 -7.73 0.43 6.05
C ILE A 140 -8.78 1.31 5.34
N PHE A 141 -8.51 2.61 5.20
CA PHE A 141 -9.44 3.58 4.60
C PHE A 141 -9.49 3.54 3.06
N ILE A 142 -8.53 2.90 2.39
CA ILE A 142 -8.59 2.66 0.94
C ILE A 142 -9.86 1.87 0.57
N LEU A 143 -10.26 0.88 1.39
CA LEU A 143 -11.48 0.10 1.16
C LEU A 143 -12.77 0.95 1.18
N PRO A 144 -13.06 1.72 2.25
CA PRO A 144 -14.15 2.70 2.26
C PRO A 144 -14.08 3.71 1.12
N GLU A 145 -12.89 4.23 0.78
CA GLU A 145 -12.73 5.18 -0.32
C GLU A 145 -13.17 4.56 -1.66
N LEU A 146 -12.65 3.37 -1.99
CA LEU A 146 -12.99 2.66 -3.22
C LEU A 146 -14.47 2.29 -3.26
N PHE A 147 -15.05 1.89 -2.12
CA PHE A 147 -16.48 1.60 -2.02
C PHE A 147 -17.35 2.84 -2.27
N LEU A 148 -17.00 3.97 -1.66
CA LEU A 148 -17.70 5.24 -1.89
C LEU A 148 -17.60 5.67 -3.36
N ARG A 149 -16.42 5.55 -3.97
CA ARG A 149 -16.23 5.82 -5.39
C ARG A 149 -17.03 4.91 -6.28
N LEU A 150 -17.12 3.62 -5.95
CA LEU A 150 -17.96 2.65 -6.65
C LEU A 150 -19.43 3.07 -6.61
N ILE A 151 -19.95 3.48 -5.44
CA ILE A 151 -21.35 3.94 -5.31
C ILE A 151 -21.58 5.21 -6.15
N CYS A 152 -20.68 6.19 -6.06
CA CYS A 152 -20.84 7.50 -6.69
C CYS A 152 -20.69 7.44 -8.21
N SER A 153 -19.68 6.72 -8.71
CA SER A 153 -19.35 6.69 -10.15
C SER A 153 -20.04 5.55 -10.90
N ARG A 154 -20.41 4.47 -10.20
CA ARG A 154 -20.92 3.22 -10.79
C ARG A 154 -20.03 2.64 -11.89
N SER A 155 -18.72 2.91 -11.83
CA SER A 155 -17.76 2.42 -12.82
C SER A 155 -17.35 0.97 -12.54
N PHE A 156 -17.34 0.16 -13.60
CA PHE A 156 -16.77 -1.19 -13.56
C PHE A 156 -15.30 -1.18 -13.12
N GLY A 157 -14.56 -0.12 -13.47
CA GLY A 157 -13.17 0.04 -13.04
C GLY A 157 -13.02 0.08 -11.52
N TYR A 158 -13.85 0.86 -10.81
CA TYR A 158 -13.83 0.89 -9.36
C TYR A 158 -14.31 -0.42 -8.72
N LEU A 159 -15.24 -1.14 -9.36
CA LEU A 159 -15.63 -2.47 -8.89
C LEU A 159 -14.47 -3.45 -8.97
N PHE A 160 -13.75 -3.46 -10.10
CA PHE A 160 -12.58 -4.31 -10.31
C PHE A 160 -11.48 -3.99 -9.29
N VAL A 161 -11.11 -2.71 -9.15
CA VAL A 161 -10.09 -2.26 -8.19
C VAL A 161 -10.49 -2.61 -6.75
N PHE A 162 -11.76 -2.41 -6.39
CA PHE A 162 -12.29 -2.77 -5.08
C PHE A 162 -12.14 -4.28 -4.78
N LEU A 163 -12.52 -5.14 -5.73
CA LEU A 163 -12.37 -6.59 -5.57
C LEU A 163 -10.91 -7.01 -5.43
N ILE A 164 -10.02 -6.46 -6.26
CA ILE A 164 -8.58 -6.72 -6.17
C ILE A 164 -8.04 -6.31 -4.79
N TYR A 165 -8.44 -5.13 -4.29
CA TYR A 165 -8.00 -4.63 -3.00
C TYR A 165 -8.48 -5.48 -1.83
N VAL A 166 -9.73 -5.96 -1.87
CA VAL A 166 -10.25 -6.86 -0.84
C VAL A 166 -9.50 -8.20 -0.87
N VAL A 167 -9.43 -8.85 -2.03
CA VAL A 167 -9.00 -10.25 -2.15
C VAL A 167 -7.49 -10.43 -2.07
N PHE A 168 -6.73 -9.56 -2.74
CA PHE A 168 -5.28 -9.74 -2.86
C PHE A 168 -4.50 -8.94 -1.85
N ILE A 169 -4.97 -7.73 -1.52
CA ILE A 169 -4.20 -6.80 -0.69
C ILE A 169 -4.63 -6.93 0.77
N SER A 170 -5.90 -6.67 1.07
CA SER A 170 -6.38 -6.62 2.47
C SER A 170 -6.32 -7.98 3.16
N MET A 171 -6.71 -9.06 2.48
CA MET A 171 -6.62 -10.43 3.03
C MET A 171 -5.18 -10.90 3.22
N PHE A 172 -4.28 -10.55 2.30
CA PHE A 172 -2.87 -10.86 2.44
C PHE A 172 -2.29 -10.12 3.65
N SER A 173 -2.49 -8.80 3.75
CA SER A 173 -2.05 -7.98 4.89
C SER A 173 -2.59 -8.49 6.23
N PHE A 174 -3.86 -8.92 6.27
CA PHE A 174 -4.45 -9.56 7.46
C PHE A 174 -3.74 -10.88 7.85
N SER A 175 -3.31 -11.65 6.85
CA SER A 175 -2.64 -12.93 7.05
C SER A 175 -1.22 -12.76 7.55
N ILE A 176 -0.46 -11.83 6.98
CA ILE A 176 0.98 -11.70 7.26
C ILE A 176 1.31 -10.70 8.39
N SER A 177 0.45 -9.71 8.67
CA SER A 177 0.74 -8.66 9.66
C SER A 177 -0.14 -8.79 10.91
N SER A 178 0.50 -8.96 12.07
CA SER A 178 -0.17 -9.00 13.37
C SER A 178 -0.85 -7.68 13.73
N LEU A 179 -0.27 -6.54 13.30
CA LEU A 179 -0.83 -5.21 13.52
C LEU A 179 -2.13 -5.02 12.72
N HIS A 180 -2.11 -5.31 11.41
CA HIS A 180 -3.32 -5.26 10.57
C HIS A 180 -4.40 -6.19 11.09
N ARG A 181 -4.02 -7.42 11.45
CA ARG A 181 -4.94 -8.38 12.05
C ARG A 181 -5.60 -7.83 13.30
N SER A 182 -4.84 -7.21 14.20
CA SER A 182 -5.37 -6.58 15.42
C SER A 182 -6.38 -5.48 15.09
N SER A 183 -6.08 -4.60 14.13
CA SER A 183 -6.96 -3.51 13.72
C SER A 183 -8.25 -4.02 13.06
N TRP A 184 -8.16 -4.99 12.16
CA TRP A 184 -9.32 -5.63 11.54
C TRP A 184 -10.21 -6.34 12.57
N ILE A 185 -9.61 -7.04 13.54
CA ILE A 185 -10.37 -7.66 14.64
C ILE A 185 -11.09 -6.60 15.49
N LYS A 186 -10.48 -5.45 15.75
CA LYS A 186 -11.14 -4.34 16.47
C LYS A 186 -12.35 -3.82 15.70
N ILE A 187 -12.23 -3.61 14.39
CA ILE A 187 -13.33 -3.18 13.52
C ILE A 187 -14.45 -4.22 13.52
N TYR A 188 -14.10 -5.49 13.36
CA TYR A 188 -15.05 -6.60 13.40
C TYR A 188 -15.82 -6.67 14.73
N ASN A 189 -15.10 -6.58 15.85
CA ASN A 189 -15.71 -6.59 17.19
C ASN A 189 -16.61 -5.37 17.42
N PHE A 190 -16.23 -4.21 16.88
CA PHE A 190 -17.06 -3.02 16.89
C PHE A 190 -18.37 -3.26 16.13
N PHE A 191 -18.33 -3.80 14.91
CA PHE A 191 -19.54 -4.12 14.15
C PHE A 191 -20.43 -5.14 14.86
N ARG A 192 -19.86 -6.19 15.47
CA ARG A 192 -20.63 -7.14 16.28
C ARG A 192 -21.31 -6.47 17.47
N LYS A 193 -20.63 -5.55 18.15
CA LYS A 193 -21.19 -4.82 19.29
C LYS A 193 -22.34 -3.89 18.85
N GLU A 194 -22.17 -3.20 17.73
CA GLU A 194 -23.19 -2.30 17.18
C GLU A 194 -24.39 -3.06 16.62
N LEU A 195 -24.18 -4.26 16.07
CA LEU A 195 -25.26 -5.12 15.56
C LEU A 195 -26.32 -5.39 16.62
N ASN A 196 -25.92 -5.59 17.88
CA ASN A 196 -26.84 -5.84 18.98
C ASN A 196 -27.77 -4.66 19.29
N LYS A 197 -27.39 -3.46 18.89
CA LYS A 197 -28.14 -2.21 19.10
C LYS A 197 -28.86 -1.73 17.85
N ALA A 198 -28.46 -2.22 16.68
CA ALA A 198 -28.96 -1.78 15.40
C ALA A 198 -30.37 -2.33 15.10
N GLN A 199 -31.18 -1.50 14.41
CA GLN A 199 -32.51 -1.84 13.91
C GLN A 199 -32.63 -1.54 12.40
N GLY A 200 -33.64 -2.15 11.76
CA GLY A 200 -33.97 -1.91 10.35
C GLY A 200 -32.81 -2.20 9.38
N ASN A 201 -32.70 -1.36 8.35
CA ASN A 201 -31.71 -1.52 7.27
C ASN A 201 -30.25 -1.47 7.77
N TYR A 202 -29.98 -0.70 8.85
CA TYR A 202 -28.64 -0.63 9.43
C TYR A 202 -28.22 -1.98 10.06
N ARG A 203 -29.16 -2.68 10.72
CA ARG A 203 -28.91 -4.04 11.23
C ARG A 203 -28.59 -5.01 10.10
N GLN A 204 -29.34 -4.95 9.00
CA GLN A 204 -29.12 -5.81 7.84
C GLN A 204 -27.76 -5.54 7.18
N PHE A 205 -27.37 -4.26 7.05
CA PHE A 205 -26.05 -3.87 6.59
C PHE A 205 -24.94 -4.46 7.47
N LEU A 206 -25.04 -4.32 8.79
CA LEU A 206 -24.05 -4.87 9.73
C LEU A 206 -23.97 -6.40 9.65
N LEU A 207 -25.11 -7.09 9.52
CA LEU A 207 -25.14 -8.55 9.33
C LEU A 207 -24.37 -8.97 8.08
N ILE A 208 -24.64 -8.32 6.95
CA ILE A 208 -23.96 -8.61 5.68
C ILE A 208 -22.46 -8.35 5.81
N ALA A 209 -22.07 -7.22 6.41
CA ALA A 209 -20.66 -6.87 6.61
C ALA A 209 -19.93 -7.91 7.47
N ILE A 210 -20.56 -8.39 8.55
CA ILE A 210 -20.01 -9.45 9.41
C ILE A 210 -19.91 -10.78 8.66
N GLN A 211 -20.94 -11.19 7.93
CA GLN A 211 -20.94 -12.43 7.13
C GLN A 211 -19.84 -12.43 6.06
N ILE A 212 -19.66 -11.30 5.36
CA ILE A 212 -18.57 -11.13 4.39
C ILE A 212 -17.22 -11.26 5.12
N SER A 213 -17.06 -10.58 6.25
CA SER A 213 -15.81 -10.62 7.03
C SER A 213 -15.48 -12.04 7.52
N ASP A 214 -16.48 -12.78 8.00
CA ASP A 214 -16.32 -14.18 8.43
C ASP A 214 -15.88 -15.05 7.25
N LYS A 215 -16.50 -14.89 6.07
CA LYS A 215 -16.16 -15.67 4.88
C LYS A 215 -14.78 -15.33 4.34
N LEU A 216 -14.40 -14.05 4.31
CA LEU A 216 -13.06 -13.63 3.91
C LEU A 216 -12.00 -14.16 4.88
N SER A 217 -12.26 -14.14 6.20
CA SER A 217 -11.37 -14.72 7.20
C SER A 217 -11.15 -16.22 6.98
N GLU A 218 -12.23 -16.96 6.72
CA GLU A 218 -12.18 -18.40 6.39
C GLU A 218 -11.32 -18.66 5.14
N ILE A 219 -11.57 -17.94 4.05
CA ILE A 219 -10.81 -18.05 2.80
C ILE A 219 -9.34 -17.69 3.04
N SER A 220 -9.08 -16.62 3.81
CA SER A 220 -7.73 -16.17 4.14
C SER A 220 -6.93 -17.27 4.84
N GLN A 221 -7.54 -17.99 5.78
CA GLN A 221 -6.90 -19.10 6.49
C GLN A 221 -6.66 -20.33 5.60
N GLN A 222 -7.51 -20.54 4.59
CA GLN A 222 -7.31 -21.60 3.60
C GLN A 222 -6.16 -21.30 2.65
N ILE A 223 -6.08 -20.06 2.15
CA ILE A 223 -5.04 -19.63 1.20
C ILE A 223 -3.70 -19.41 1.92
N TYR A 224 -3.73 -18.80 3.11
CA TYR A 224 -2.56 -18.41 3.90
C TYR A 224 -2.60 -19.04 5.31
N PRO A 225 -2.43 -20.36 5.44
CA PRO A 225 -2.51 -21.01 6.75
C PRO A 225 -1.42 -20.46 7.68
N ILE A 226 -1.85 -19.95 8.83
CA ILE A 226 -0.99 -19.26 9.82
C ILE A 226 0.17 -20.16 10.31
N SER A 227 0.02 -21.48 10.22
CA SER A 227 1.08 -22.45 10.55
C SER A 227 2.33 -22.35 9.65
N LYS A 228 2.23 -21.73 8.48
CA LYS A 228 3.35 -21.58 7.52
C LYS A 228 4.19 -20.31 7.71
N PHE A 229 3.79 -19.40 8.60
CA PHE A 229 4.43 -18.08 8.78
C PHE A 229 4.94 -17.85 10.21
N ARG A 230 5.23 -18.92 10.95
CA ARG A 230 5.93 -18.87 12.25
C ARG A 230 7.42 -19.11 12.07
#